data_AF-A0A438CGZ0-F1
#
_entry.id   AF-A0A438CGZ0-F1
#
_cell.length_a   1.000
_cell.length_b   1.000
_cell.length_c   1.000
_cell.angle_alpha   90.00
_cell.angle_beta   90.00
_cell.angle_gamma   90.00
#
_symmetry.space_group_name_H-M   'P 1'
#
loop_
_entity.id
_entity.type
_entity.pdbx_description
1 polymer ?
#
loop_
_entity_poly.entity_id
_entity_poly.type
_entity_poly.pdbx_seq_one_letter_code
_entity_poly.pdbx_strand_id
1 'polypeptide(L)'
;MANGCHVRSISLPSRSHPTTLKIQQQLNKLTTLEASSTSALGKTSNGLSGLEELYNCMDELLSLPSTQQALSLHQHEKWVNELLDGPEEKRRCVH
;
A
#
# COMPACT_ATOMS: atom_id res chain seq x y z
N MET A 1 -42.91 24.37 -3.58
CA MET A 1 -42.10 23.33 -4.27
C MET A 1 -40.65 23.66 -4.03
N ALA A 2 -40.04 23.07 -3.00
CA ALA A 2 -38.65 23.34 -2.64
C ALA A 2 -37.76 22.38 -3.43
N ASN A 3 -37.03 22.91 -4.41
CA ASN A 3 -36.00 22.16 -5.13
C ASN A 3 -34.82 21.94 -4.17
N GLY A 4 -34.71 20.74 -3.63
CA GLY A 4 -33.55 20.32 -2.86
C GLY A 4 -32.29 20.37 -3.73
N CYS A 5 -31.31 21.16 -3.31
CA CYS A 5 -29.99 21.18 -3.93
C CYS A 5 -29.31 19.82 -3.70
N HIS A 6 -29.43 18.91 -4.67
CA HIS A 6 -28.69 17.65 -4.67
C HIS A 6 -27.24 17.94 -5.08
N VAL A 7 -26.40 18.30 -4.12
CA VAL A 7 -24.95 18.45 -4.32
C VAL A 7 -24.40 17.05 -4.60
N ARG A 8 -24.15 16.76 -5.89
CA ARG A 8 -23.40 15.57 -6.29
C ARG A 8 -21.93 15.85 -6.01
N SER A 9 -21.38 15.19 -4.99
CA SER A 9 -19.95 15.23 -4.71
C SER A 9 -19.19 14.70 -5.92
N ILE A 10 -18.38 15.55 -6.54
CA ILE A 10 -17.39 15.14 -7.54
C ILE A 10 -16.16 14.64 -6.79
N SER A 11 -15.88 13.34 -6.85
CA SER A 11 -14.59 12.83 -6.39
C SER A 11 -13.52 13.34 -7.36
N LEU A 12 -12.59 14.13 -6.82
CA LEU A 12 -11.40 14.53 -7.58
C LEU A 12 -10.62 13.26 -7.91
N PRO A 13 -9.97 13.19 -9.09
CA PRO A 13 -9.12 12.06 -9.42
C PRO A 13 -8.06 11.91 -8.34
N SER A 14 -8.08 10.77 -7.63
CA SER A 14 -7.06 10.44 -6.64
C SER A 14 -5.74 10.26 -7.39
N ARG A 15 -4.90 11.29 -7.38
CA ARG A 15 -3.59 11.23 -8.01
C ARG A 15 -2.69 10.41 -7.09
N SER A 16 -2.15 9.30 -7.60
CA SER A 16 -1.21 8.48 -6.85
C SER A 16 -0.02 9.32 -6.37
N HIS A 17 0.46 9.01 -5.15
CA HIS A 17 1.64 9.67 -4.61
C HIS A 17 2.84 9.47 -5.57
N PRO A 18 3.70 10.47 -5.79
CA PRO A 18 4.84 10.36 -6.70
C PRO A 18 5.71 9.12 -6.43
N THR A 19 5.92 8.77 -5.16
CA THR A 19 6.67 7.57 -4.75
C THR A 19 6.00 6.28 -5.22
N THR A 20 4.68 6.17 -5.12
CA THR A 20 3.92 5.00 -5.59
C THR A 20 4.02 4.84 -7.10
N LEU A 21 4.02 5.96 -7.83
CA LEU A 21 4.17 5.95 -9.28
C LEU A 21 5.58 5.49 -9.70
N LYS A 22 6.62 5.94 -8.98
CA LYS A 22 8.01 5.51 -9.19
C LYS A 22 8.18 4.00 -8.99
N ILE A 23 7.56 3.44 -7.94
CA ILE A 23 7.54 1.98 -7.70
C ILE A 23 6.91 1.23 -8.87
N GLN A 24 5.74 1.68 -9.36
CA GLN A 24 5.08 1.04 -10.50
C GLN A 24 5.92 1.08 -11.77
N GLN A 25 6.63 2.18 -12.02
CA GLN A 25 7.53 2.32 -13.15
C GLN A 25 8.69 1.32 -13.07
N GLN A 26 9.32 1.16 -11.91
CA GLN A 26 10.41 0.20 -11.73
C GLN A 26 9.93 -1.25 -11.90
N LEU A 27 8.74 -1.58 -11.39
CA LEU A 27 8.13 -2.90 -11.62
C LEU A 27 7.88 -3.15 -13.11
N ASN A 28 7.32 -2.17 -13.83
CA ASN A 28 7.08 -2.29 -15.26
C ASN A 28 8.39 -2.47 -16.05
N LYS A 29 9.44 -1.75 -15.67
CA LYS A 29 10.79 -1.88 -16.25
C LYS A 29 11.36 -3.29 -16.04
N LEU A 30 11.17 -3.88 -14.85
CA LEU A 30 11.61 -5.26 -14.59
C LEU A 30 10.80 -6.29 -15.42
N THR A 31 9.49 -6.13 -15.53
CA THR A 31 8.64 -6.99 -16.38
C THR A 31 9.03 -6.90 -17.86
N THR A 32 9.29 -5.69 -18.36
CA THR A 32 9.72 -5.50 -19.76
C THR A 32 11.12 -6.03 -20.02
N LEU A 33 12.02 -5.98 -19.04
CA LEU A 33 13.35 -6.60 -19.13
C LEU A 33 13.25 -8.13 -19.26
N GLU A 34 12.32 -8.76 -18.55
CA GLU A 34 12.06 -10.19 -18.65
C GLU A 34 11.64 -10.58 -20.08
N ALA A 35 10.67 -9.84 -20.64
CA ALA A 35 10.18 -10.03 -22.01
C ALA A 35 11.18 -9.60 -23.11
N SER A 36 12.23 -8.84 -22.78
CA SER A 36 13.23 -8.36 -23.74
C SER A 36 14.11 -9.49 -24.27
N SER A 37 14.60 -9.40 -25.51
CA SER A 37 15.58 -10.34 -26.08
C SER A 37 17.04 -9.99 -25.70
N THR A 38 17.25 -9.46 -24.50
CA THR A 38 18.59 -9.15 -23.96
C THR A 38 19.34 -10.42 -23.56
N SER A 39 20.67 -10.41 -23.72
CA SER A 39 21.54 -11.50 -23.26
C SER A 39 21.33 -11.76 -21.76
N ALA A 40 21.46 -13.02 -21.33
CA ALA A 40 21.24 -13.43 -19.94
C ALA A 40 22.03 -12.58 -18.93
N LEU A 41 23.31 -12.29 -19.22
CA LEU A 41 24.15 -11.45 -18.36
C LEU A 41 23.65 -9.99 -18.29
N GLY A 42 23.16 -9.46 -19.41
CA GLY A 42 22.52 -8.14 -19.46
C GLY A 42 21.24 -8.12 -18.62
N LYS A 43 20.38 -9.14 -18.77
CA LYS A 43 19.17 -9.28 -17.94
C LYS A 43 19.50 -9.36 -16.46
N THR A 44 20.52 -10.12 -16.06
CA THR A 44 20.90 -10.23 -14.64
C THR A 44 21.40 -8.89 -14.10
N SER A 45 22.32 -8.22 -14.80
CA SER A 45 22.86 -6.94 -14.33
C SER A 45 21.81 -5.82 -14.29
N ASN A 46 21.01 -5.67 -15.36
CA ASN A 46 19.91 -4.71 -15.40
C ASN A 46 18.81 -5.04 -14.37
N GLY A 47 18.54 -6.33 -14.14
CA GLY A 47 17.56 -6.79 -13.17
C GLY A 47 17.97 -6.47 -11.74
N LEU A 48 19.23 -6.71 -11.39
CA LEU A 48 19.78 -6.35 -10.08
C LEU A 48 19.75 -4.83 -9.84
N SER A 49 20.14 -4.04 -10.83
CA SER A 49 20.06 -2.57 -10.73
C SER A 49 18.62 -2.08 -10.58
N GLY A 50 17.67 -2.65 -11.32
CA GLY A 50 16.25 -2.31 -11.17
C GLY A 50 15.66 -2.72 -9.80
N LEU A 51 16.13 -3.83 -9.23
CA LEU A 51 15.78 -4.25 -7.87
C LEU A 51 16.31 -3.26 -6.82
N GLU A 52 17.57 -2.82 -6.94
CA GLU A 52 18.14 -1.81 -6.05
C GLU A 52 17.34 -0.50 -6.09
N GLU A 53 17.01 -0.01 -7.29
CA GLU A 53 16.16 1.18 -7.46
C GLU A 53 14.78 0.98 -6.81
N LEU A 54 14.16 -0.19 -6.98
CA LEU A 54 12.87 -0.52 -6.38
C LEU A 54 12.94 -0.51 -4.85
N TYR A 55 13.97 -1.11 -4.27
CA TYR A 55 14.20 -1.12 -2.82
C TYR A 55 14.33 0.31 -2.27
N ASN A 56 15.12 1.16 -2.94
CA ASN A 56 15.25 2.56 -2.54
C ASN A 56 13.90 3.30 -2.60
N CYS A 57 13.07 3.05 -3.62
CA CYS A 57 11.73 3.64 -3.70
C CYS A 57 10.79 3.17 -2.58
N MET A 58 10.92 1.91 -2.15
CA MET A 58 10.14 1.38 -1.02
C MET A 58 10.62 1.97 0.31
N ASP A 59 11.93 2.14 0.49
CA ASP A 59 12.48 2.79 1.67
C ASP A 59 12.04 4.27 1.76
N GLU A 60 12.09 5.00 0.65
CA GLU A 60 11.50 6.33 0.52
C GLU A 60 10.02 6.33 0.93
N LEU A 61 9.23 5.35 0.45
CA LEU A 61 7.80 5.26 0.80
C LEU A 61 7.57 4.98 2.29
N LEU A 62 8.36 4.10 2.90
CA LEU A 62 8.23 3.70 4.30
C LEU A 62 8.72 4.78 5.25
N SER A 63 9.70 5.58 4.84
CA SER A 63 10.20 6.72 5.60
C SER A 63 9.24 7.91 5.61
N LEU A 64 8.23 7.95 4.73
CA LEU A 64 7.24 9.02 4.72
C LEU A 64 6.44 9.07 6.04
N PRO A 65 6.28 10.26 6.66
CA PRO A 65 5.50 10.40 7.90
C PRO A 65 4.05 9.95 7.77
N SER A 66 3.43 10.11 6.60
CA SER A 66 2.07 9.64 6.32
C SER A 66 1.98 8.12 6.35
N THR A 67 2.97 7.44 5.78
CA THR A 67 3.07 5.98 5.78
C THR A 67 3.30 5.47 7.20
N GLN A 68 4.22 6.07 7.95
CA GLN A 68 4.46 5.69 9.36
C GLN A 68 3.21 5.89 10.21
N GLN A 69 2.53 7.02 10.08
CA GLN A 69 1.27 7.26 10.79
C GLN A 69 0.19 6.25 10.43
N ALA A 70 0.01 5.95 9.13
CA ALA A 70 -0.96 4.95 8.69
C ALA A 70 -0.65 3.55 9.26
N LEU A 71 0.63 3.15 9.29
CA LEU A 71 1.07 1.89 9.87
C LEU A 71 0.86 1.87 11.40
N SER A 72 1.17 2.96 12.10
CA SER A 72 0.92 3.09 13.55
C SER A 72 -0.57 3.03 13.89
N LEU A 73 -1.42 3.72 13.11
CA LEU A 73 -2.88 3.66 13.27
C LEU A 73 -3.40 2.24 13.05
N HIS A 74 -2.94 1.57 12.00
CA HIS A 74 -3.32 0.18 11.73
C HIS A 74 -2.88 -0.77 12.85
N GLN A 75 -1.68 -0.58 13.42
CA GLN A 75 -1.24 -1.36 14.58
C GLN A 75 -2.12 -1.12 15.81
N HIS A 76 -2.55 0.13 16.03
CA HIS A 76 -3.46 0.49 17.11
C HIS A 76 -4.84 -0.12 16.90
N GLU A 77 -5.40 -0.07 15.69
CA GLU A 77 -6.68 -0.72 15.34
C GLU A 77 -6.60 -2.24 15.55
N LYS A 78 -5.50 -2.88 15.15
CA LYS A 78 -5.28 -4.30 15.39
C LYS A 78 -5.25 -4.63 16.88
N TRP A 79 -4.52 -3.86 17.69
CA TRP A 79 -4.47 -4.04 19.15
C TRP A 79 -5.84 -3.87 19.81
N VAL A 80 -6.60 -2.87 19.37
CA VAL A 80 -7.96 -2.63 19.88
C VAL A 80 -8.90 -3.77 19.51
N ASN A 81 -8.80 -4.30 18.27
CA ASN A 81 -9.61 -5.44 17.86
C ASN A 81 -9.29 -6.72 18.66
N GLU A 82 -8.01 -7.03 18.87
CA GLU A 82 -7.58 -8.19 19.66
C GLU A 82 -8.00 -8.09 21.14
N LEU A 83 -8.08 -6.89 21.71
CA LEU A 83 -8.58 -6.67 23.07
C LEU A 83 -10.11 -6.80 23.17
N LEU A 84 -10.83 -6.42 22.11
CA LEU A 84 -12.30 -6.52 22.04
C LEU A 84 -12.78 -7.96 21.81
N ASP A 85 -11.96 -8.82 21.18
CA ASP A 85 -12.13 -10.28 21.13
C ASP A 85 -11.76 -10.96 22.48
N GLY A 86 -12.21 -10.36 23.59
CA GLY A 86 -12.03 -10.93 24.92
C GLY A 86 -12.56 -12.37 25.02
N PRO A 87 -11.98 -13.22 25.89
CA PRO A 87 -12.50 -14.57 26.08
C PRO A 87 -13.95 -14.45 26.53
N GLU A 88 -14.87 -15.01 25.74
CA GLU A 88 -16.27 -15.16 26.15
C GLU A 88 -16.31 -15.94 27.47
N GLU A 89 -16.34 -15.22 28.59
CA GLU A 89 -16.75 -15.69 29.90
C GLU A 89 -18.21 -16.11 29.72
N LYS A 90 -18.37 -17.36 29.33
CA LYS A 90 -19.62 -18.10 29.27
C LYS A 90 -20.16 -18.15 30.70
N ARG A 91 -20.80 -17.07 31.15
CA ARG A 91 -21.73 -17.08 32.28
C ARG A 91 -22.88 -18.01 31.91
N ARG A 92 -22.63 -19.31 32.08
CA ARG A 92 -23.67 -20.32 32.18
C ARG A 92 -24.43 -19.96 33.45
N CYS A 93 -25.56 -19.28 33.27
CA CYS A 93 -26.59 -19.23 34.29
C CYS A 93 -26.86 -20.69 34.67
N VAL A 94 -26.49 -21.07 35.89
CA VAL A 94 -26.90 -22.32 36.50
C VAL A 94 -28.36 -22.09 36.88
N HIS A 95 -29.27 -22.74 36.14
CA HIS A 95 -30.66 -22.90 36.55
C HIS A 95 -30.80 -24.29 37.15
#